data_AF-A0A3C0Z0F9-F1
#
_entry.id   AF-A0A3C0Z0F9-F1
#
_cell.length_a   1.000
_cell.length_b   1.000
_cell.length_c   1.000
_cell.angle_alpha   90.00
_cell.angle_beta   90.00
_cell.angle_gamma   90.00
#
_symmetry.space_group_name_H-M   'P 1'
#
loop_
_entity.id
_entity.type
_entity.pdbx_description
1 polymer ?
#
loop_
_entity_poly.entity_id
_entity_poly.type
_entity_poly.pdbx_seq_one_letter_code
_entity_poly.pdbx_strand_id
1 'polypeptide(L)'
;MDFSMGYSPEQEAFRIAARTWLAEYAPTGLTVPADGGPLNAETQEKVKAFRRILGEKGWLAPSWPKEYGGGGLSRELDLILMQEMRELELPSMGDNTRWIPAMMVWGSEEQKRRFVEPCLRGKTITWQAFNEPDSGSDFATVHTRAAPEEGGYRINGSKAFITGRFDPDFMVTLAVTDPERPRRMNLGVFMVDANLPGVSIKTMRMLMGSERRVYFDDVFVTDDCLLGPPYQGWEIAQSIIEAERGGTAFRISEDGTIESIYSYLRSQRSEQDG
;
A
#
# COMPACT_ATOMS: atom_id res chain seq x y z
N MET A 1 3.85 -18.54 35.36
CA MET A 1 3.34 -17.36 34.64
C MET A 1 2.07 -17.82 33.96
N ASP A 2 0.95 -17.18 34.29
CA ASP A 2 -0.30 -17.37 33.57
C ASP A 2 -0.20 -16.59 32.25
N PHE A 3 -0.35 -17.28 31.13
CA PHE A 3 -0.31 -16.70 29.78
C PHE A 3 -1.72 -16.47 29.23
N SER A 4 -2.75 -16.45 30.10
CA SER A 4 -4.12 -16.13 29.69
C SER A 4 -4.21 -14.69 29.18
N MET A 5 -4.22 -14.53 27.85
CA MET A 5 -4.43 -13.26 27.18
C MET A 5 -5.94 -12.97 27.10
N GLY A 6 -6.51 -12.43 28.17
CA GLY A 6 -7.83 -11.79 28.12
C GLY A 6 -7.69 -10.31 27.75
N TYR A 7 -8.68 -9.75 27.04
CA TYR A 7 -8.77 -8.31 26.86
C TYR A 7 -9.11 -7.61 28.18
N SER A 8 -8.55 -6.42 28.39
CA SER A 8 -9.06 -5.52 29.44
C SER A 8 -10.50 -5.11 29.11
N PRO A 9 -11.30 -4.62 30.09
CA PRO A 9 -12.65 -4.13 29.82
C PRO A 9 -12.70 -3.03 28.74
N GLU A 10 -11.68 -2.17 28.68
CA GLU A 10 -11.55 -1.10 27.68
C GLU A 10 -11.24 -1.67 26.29
N GLN A 11 -10.34 -2.65 26.22
CA GLN A 11 -10.02 -3.36 24.98
C GLN A 11 -11.23 -4.12 24.44
N GLU A 12 -11.98 -4.78 25.32
CA GLU A 12 -13.20 -5.49 24.96
C GLU A 12 -14.30 -4.55 24.47
N ALA A 13 -14.49 -3.42 25.16
CA ALA A 13 -15.43 -2.39 24.72
C ALA A 13 -15.06 -1.82 23.34
N PHE A 14 -13.77 -1.55 23.10
CA PHE A 14 -13.29 -1.10 21.80
C PHE A 14 -13.50 -2.17 20.72
N ARG A 15 -13.20 -3.44 21.02
CA ARG A 15 -13.40 -4.58 20.10
C ARG A 15 -14.85 -4.67 19.64
N ILE A 16 -15.80 -4.66 20.59
CA ILE A 16 -17.23 -4.72 20.29
C ILE A 16 -17.67 -3.52 19.44
N ALA A 17 -17.25 -2.31 19.82
CA ALA A 17 -17.59 -1.10 19.09
C ALA A 17 -17.01 -1.09 17.66
N ALA A 18 -15.76 -1.51 17.50
CA ALA A 18 -15.08 -1.62 16.21
C ALA A 18 -15.78 -2.65 15.32
N ARG A 19 -16.02 -3.86 15.82
CA ARG A 19 -16.71 -4.93 15.08
C ARG A 19 -18.10 -4.50 14.63
N THR A 20 -18.88 -3.91 15.54
CA THR A 20 -20.25 -3.46 15.23
C THR A 20 -20.24 -2.41 14.13
N TRP A 21 -19.36 -1.42 14.24
CA TRP A 21 -19.22 -0.37 13.23
C TRP A 21 -18.74 -0.94 11.89
N LEU A 22 -17.72 -1.79 11.89
CA LEU A 22 -17.21 -2.39 10.65
C LEU A 22 -18.31 -3.23 9.96
N ALA A 23 -19.09 -4.01 10.70
CA ALA A 23 -20.18 -4.81 10.15
C ALA A 23 -21.31 -3.95 9.54
N GLU A 24 -21.57 -2.77 10.11
CA GLU A 24 -22.60 -1.85 9.61
C GLU A 24 -22.18 -1.13 8.33
N TYR A 25 -20.92 -0.71 8.23
CA TYR A 25 -20.44 0.16 7.15
C TYR A 25 -19.65 -0.57 6.05
N ALA A 26 -19.19 -1.79 6.30
CA ALA A 26 -18.41 -2.54 5.32
C ALA A 26 -19.21 -2.78 4.03
N PRO A 27 -18.60 -2.58 2.86
CA PRO A 27 -19.29 -2.77 1.59
C PRO A 27 -19.53 -4.27 1.33
N THR A 28 -20.77 -4.63 1.05
CA THR A 28 -21.18 -6.00 0.71
C THR A 28 -21.34 -6.20 -0.80
N GLY A 29 -21.38 -7.46 -1.24
CA GLY A 29 -21.65 -7.81 -2.64
C GLY A 29 -20.54 -7.35 -3.59
N LEU A 30 -19.30 -7.40 -3.13
CA LEU A 30 -18.14 -7.04 -3.95
C LEU A 30 -17.80 -8.19 -4.90
N THR A 31 -17.55 -7.85 -6.16
CA THR A 31 -16.97 -8.78 -7.13
C THR A 31 -15.49 -8.48 -7.25
N VAL A 32 -14.65 -9.42 -6.81
CA VAL A 32 -13.20 -9.27 -6.76
C VAL A 32 -12.55 -10.36 -7.61
N PRO A 33 -11.78 -10.02 -8.65
CA PRO A 33 -11.10 -11.02 -9.47
C PRO A 33 -10.11 -11.86 -8.65
N ALA A 34 -10.23 -13.19 -8.76
CA ALA A 34 -9.37 -14.13 -8.06
C ALA A 34 -7.89 -14.04 -8.50
N ASP A 35 -7.67 -13.66 -9.76
CA ASP A 35 -6.34 -13.51 -10.37
C ASP A 35 -5.62 -12.21 -9.99
N GLY A 36 -6.22 -11.35 -9.15
CA GLY A 36 -5.64 -10.05 -8.84
C GLY A 36 -5.69 -9.03 -9.98
N GLY A 37 -6.54 -9.27 -10.98
CA GLY A 37 -6.89 -8.31 -12.01
C GLY A 37 -7.50 -7.01 -11.45
N PRO A 38 -7.66 -5.99 -12.30
CA PRO A 38 -8.22 -4.70 -11.88
C PRO A 38 -9.67 -4.87 -11.43
N LEU A 39 -10.06 -4.12 -10.40
CA LEU A 39 -11.44 -4.07 -9.97
C LEU A 39 -12.28 -3.31 -11.00
N ASN A 40 -13.52 -3.75 -11.20
CA ASN A 40 -14.47 -2.98 -11.98
C ASN A 40 -14.82 -1.65 -11.26
N ALA A 41 -15.35 -0.69 -12.01
CA ALA A 41 -15.63 0.66 -11.49
C ALA A 41 -16.56 0.66 -10.26
N GLU A 42 -17.58 -0.20 -10.23
CA GLU A 42 -18.52 -0.27 -9.11
C GLU A 42 -17.83 -0.78 -7.83
N THR A 43 -17.08 -1.88 -7.90
CA THR A 43 -16.31 -2.42 -6.77
C THR A 43 -15.26 -1.41 -6.31
N GLN A 44 -14.57 -0.73 -7.26
CA GLN A 44 -13.63 0.34 -6.91
C GLN A 44 -14.30 1.45 -6.11
N GLU A 45 -15.43 1.98 -6.56
CA GLU A 45 -16.11 3.07 -5.88
C GLU A 45 -16.65 2.67 -4.51
N LYS A 46 -17.24 1.47 -4.36
CA LYS A 46 -17.69 0.96 -3.06
C LYS A 46 -16.55 0.88 -2.06
N VAL A 47 -15.40 0.32 -2.46
CA VAL A 47 -14.25 0.19 -1.56
C VAL A 47 -13.57 1.53 -1.32
N LYS A 48 -13.47 2.42 -2.33
CA LYS A 48 -12.96 3.80 -2.15
C LYS A 48 -13.84 4.60 -1.19
N ALA A 49 -15.17 4.47 -1.28
CA ALA A 49 -16.10 5.12 -0.34
C ALA A 49 -15.90 4.61 1.09
N PHE A 50 -15.80 3.29 1.27
CA PHE A 50 -15.51 2.70 2.57
C PHE A 50 -14.13 3.11 3.12
N ARG A 51 -13.11 3.18 2.24
CA ARG A 51 -11.77 3.64 2.57
C ARG A 51 -11.79 5.08 3.09
N ARG A 52 -12.57 5.98 2.47
CA ARG A 52 -12.72 7.37 2.95
C ARG A 52 -13.29 7.45 4.37
N ILE A 53 -14.36 6.71 4.67
CA ILE A 53 -14.95 6.74 6.02
C ILE A 53 -14.05 6.09 7.08
N LEU A 54 -13.27 5.05 6.72
CA LEU A 54 -12.23 4.51 7.59
C LEU A 54 -11.14 5.56 7.86
N GLY A 55 -10.71 6.28 6.82
CA GLY A 55 -9.72 7.34 6.93
C GLY A 55 -10.20 8.54 7.77
N GLU A 56 -11.48 8.87 7.75
CA GLU A 56 -12.07 9.87 8.64
C GLU A 56 -11.96 9.47 10.11
N LYS A 57 -12.18 8.19 10.43
CA LYS A 57 -11.93 7.64 11.78
C LYS A 57 -10.45 7.46 12.13
N GLY A 58 -9.56 7.64 11.15
CA GLY A 58 -8.12 7.37 11.29
C GLY A 58 -7.78 5.87 11.30
N TRP A 59 -8.70 5.01 10.87
CA TRP A 59 -8.58 3.55 10.97
C TRP A 59 -7.81 2.91 9.81
N LEU A 60 -7.43 3.69 8.78
CA LEU A 60 -6.48 3.22 7.75
C LEU A 60 -5.03 3.19 8.23
N ALA A 61 -4.73 3.98 9.26
CA ALA A 61 -3.44 4.00 9.94
C ALA A 61 -3.67 4.28 11.43
N PRO A 62 -4.20 3.29 12.18
CA PRO A 62 -4.77 3.51 13.50
C PRO A 62 -3.76 4.05 14.51
N SER A 63 -2.51 3.58 14.45
CA SER A 63 -1.43 3.99 15.36
C SER A 63 -0.66 5.24 14.93
N TRP A 64 -0.96 5.80 13.76
CA TRP A 64 -0.24 6.95 13.22
C TRP A 64 -0.69 8.28 13.86
N PRO A 65 0.16 9.33 13.85
CA PRO A 65 -0.18 10.62 14.43
C PRO A 65 -1.42 11.25 13.81
N LYS A 66 -2.26 11.86 14.65
CA LYS A 66 -3.53 12.46 14.23
C LYS A 66 -3.31 13.66 13.32
N GLU A 67 -2.24 14.41 13.50
CA GLU A 67 -1.94 15.58 12.67
C GLU A 67 -1.75 15.24 11.19
N TYR A 68 -1.43 13.99 10.82
CA TYR A 68 -1.33 13.54 9.43
C TYR A 68 -2.49 12.62 9.01
N GLY A 69 -3.55 12.54 9.82
CA GLY A 69 -4.75 11.76 9.50
C GLY A 69 -4.76 10.32 10.03
N GLY A 70 -3.80 9.95 10.88
CA GLY A 70 -3.84 8.69 11.63
C GLY A 70 -4.84 8.69 12.79
N GLY A 71 -5.05 7.52 13.40
CA GLY A 71 -5.99 7.33 14.51
C GLY A 71 -5.44 7.71 15.90
N GLY A 72 -4.12 7.76 16.08
CA GLY A 72 -3.46 7.95 17.37
C GLY A 72 -3.82 6.87 18.41
N LEU A 73 -4.15 5.66 17.97
CA LEU A 73 -4.44 4.53 18.84
C LEU A 73 -3.15 3.92 19.41
N SER A 74 -3.27 3.29 20.57
CA SER A 74 -2.19 2.45 21.10
C SER A 74 -1.97 1.22 20.21
N ARG A 75 -0.81 0.58 20.36
CA ARG A 75 -0.46 -0.61 19.58
C ARG A 75 -1.44 -1.77 19.81
N GLU A 76 -1.94 -1.90 21.03
CA GLU A 76 -2.91 -2.94 21.40
C GLU A 76 -4.26 -2.74 20.71
N LEU A 77 -4.78 -1.51 20.68
CA LEU A 77 -6.04 -1.19 20.00
C LEU A 77 -5.92 -1.31 18.48
N ASP A 78 -4.77 -0.93 17.92
CA ASP A 78 -4.43 -1.15 16.51
C ASP A 78 -4.48 -2.65 16.14
N LEU A 79 -3.89 -3.52 16.97
CA LEU A 79 -3.95 -4.98 16.78
C LEU A 79 -5.37 -5.53 16.88
N ILE A 80 -6.17 -5.07 17.84
CA ILE A 80 -7.58 -5.47 17.99
C ILE A 80 -8.38 -5.08 16.74
N LEU A 81 -8.20 -3.85 16.24
CA LEU A 81 -8.89 -3.39 15.04
C LEU A 81 -8.49 -4.23 13.82
N MET A 82 -7.19 -4.49 13.62
CA MET A 82 -6.71 -5.36 12.53
C MET A 82 -7.31 -6.77 12.61
N GLN A 83 -7.46 -7.32 13.82
CA GLN A 83 -8.09 -8.62 14.04
C GLN A 83 -9.57 -8.59 13.64
N GLU A 84 -10.35 -7.61 14.10
CA GLU A 84 -11.77 -7.51 13.73
C GLU A 84 -11.97 -7.26 12.22
N MET A 85 -11.11 -6.47 11.57
CA MET A 85 -11.14 -6.30 10.11
C MET A 85 -10.87 -7.62 9.36
N ARG A 86 -10.03 -8.49 9.92
CA ARG A 86 -9.73 -9.82 9.36
C ARG A 86 -10.89 -10.79 9.58
N GLU A 87 -11.44 -10.85 10.79
CA GLU A 87 -12.58 -11.71 11.14
C GLU A 87 -13.84 -11.39 10.34
N LEU A 88 -14.02 -10.12 9.95
CA LEU A 88 -15.09 -9.68 9.06
C LEU A 88 -14.75 -9.83 7.57
N GLU A 89 -13.59 -10.41 7.23
CA GLU A 89 -13.13 -10.63 5.86
C GLU A 89 -13.20 -9.38 4.98
N LEU A 90 -12.86 -8.22 5.55
CA LEU A 90 -12.96 -6.95 4.82
C LEU A 90 -12.07 -6.98 3.57
N PRO A 91 -12.50 -6.31 2.49
CA PRO A 91 -11.71 -6.27 1.26
C PRO A 91 -10.35 -5.61 1.52
N SER A 92 -9.38 -5.86 0.64
CA SER A 92 -8.13 -5.09 0.67
C SER A 92 -8.44 -3.61 0.44
N MET A 93 -7.95 -2.74 1.32
CA MET A 93 -8.09 -1.28 1.18
C MET A 93 -7.08 -0.68 0.20
N GLY A 94 -6.28 -1.49 -0.48
CA GLY A 94 -5.16 -1.05 -1.33
C GLY A 94 -3.87 -0.80 -0.54
N ASP A 95 -2.74 -1.10 -1.18
CA ASP A 95 -1.41 -1.08 -0.58
C ASP A 95 -0.80 0.32 -0.62
N ASN A 96 -1.28 1.18 0.27
CA ASN A 96 -1.15 2.63 0.10
C ASN A 96 -0.13 3.28 1.04
N THR A 97 0.51 2.54 1.95
CA THR A 97 1.19 3.17 3.11
C THR A 97 2.67 2.82 3.27
N ARG A 98 3.22 1.91 2.45
CA ARG A 98 4.60 1.41 2.62
C ARG A 98 5.68 2.47 2.46
N TRP A 99 5.43 3.46 1.62
CA TRP A 99 6.33 4.59 1.37
C TRP A 99 6.26 5.67 2.46
N ILE A 100 5.20 5.67 3.28
CA ILE A 100 4.92 6.77 4.23
C ILE A 100 6.02 6.88 5.30
N PRO A 101 6.54 5.81 5.92
CA PRO A 101 7.65 5.92 6.87
C PRO A 101 8.85 6.69 6.31
N ALA A 102 9.21 6.45 5.04
CA ALA A 102 10.26 7.21 4.37
C ALA A 102 9.86 8.67 4.15
N MET A 103 8.62 8.95 3.73
CA MET A 103 8.12 10.33 3.63
C MET A 103 8.16 11.08 4.97
N MET A 104 7.90 10.41 6.09
CA MET A 104 7.96 11.02 7.41
C MET A 104 9.39 11.44 7.80
N VAL A 105 10.39 10.67 7.37
CA VAL A 105 11.81 10.89 7.68
C VAL A 105 12.46 11.87 6.71
N TRP A 106 12.22 11.69 5.41
CA TRP A 106 12.94 12.38 4.34
C TRP A 106 12.14 13.50 3.68
N GLY A 107 10.82 13.49 3.84
CA GLY A 107 9.93 14.46 3.21
C GLY A 107 9.88 15.78 3.96
N SER A 108 9.65 16.85 3.21
CA SER A 108 9.26 18.15 3.76
C SER A 108 7.88 18.10 4.39
N GLU A 109 7.54 19.09 5.22
CA GLU A 109 6.19 19.20 5.79
C GLU A 109 5.13 19.37 4.71
N GLU A 110 5.44 20.12 3.65
CA GLU A 110 4.58 20.31 2.49
C GLU A 110 4.29 18.98 1.79
N GLN A 111 5.31 18.13 1.61
CA GLN A 111 5.13 16.79 1.03
C GLN A 111 4.31 15.87 1.94
N LYS A 112 4.52 15.92 3.26
CA LYS A 112 3.70 15.14 4.21
C LYS A 112 2.23 15.56 4.12
N ARG A 113 1.95 16.86 4.07
CA ARG A 113 0.59 17.39 3.89
C ARG A 113 -0.01 17.01 2.54
N ARG A 114 0.78 17.08 1.47
CA ARG A 114 0.32 16.80 0.10
C ARG A 114 0.06 15.33 -0.14
N PHE A 115 0.91 14.44 0.34
CA PHE A 115 0.87 13.02 -0.01
C PHE A 115 0.37 12.12 1.13
N VAL A 116 0.87 12.32 2.36
CA VAL A 116 0.56 11.40 3.48
C VAL A 116 -0.87 11.60 3.95
N GLU A 117 -1.26 12.85 4.19
CA GLU A 117 -2.56 13.15 4.76
C GLU A 117 -3.72 12.64 3.88
N PRO A 118 -3.78 12.91 2.56
CA PRO A 118 -4.83 12.35 1.71
C PRO A 118 -4.82 10.81 1.66
N CYS A 119 -3.64 10.19 1.68
CA CYS A 119 -3.50 8.75 1.68
C CYS A 119 -4.10 8.11 2.94
N LEU A 120 -3.74 8.64 4.12
CA LEU A 120 -4.23 8.17 5.42
C LEU A 120 -5.72 8.48 5.63
N ARG A 121 -6.23 9.53 4.99
CA ARG A 121 -7.67 9.84 4.91
C ARG A 121 -8.43 9.03 3.87
N GLY A 122 -7.77 8.11 3.15
CA GLY A 122 -8.40 7.25 2.17
C GLY A 122 -8.85 7.95 0.89
N LYS A 123 -8.33 9.16 0.64
CA LYS A 123 -8.67 9.98 -0.52
C LYS A 123 -7.82 9.64 -1.74
N THR A 124 -6.62 9.09 -1.52
CA THR A 124 -5.70 8.71 -2.59
C THR A 124 -5.25 7.25 -2.45
N ILE A 125 -4.89 6.68 -3.59
CA ILE A 125 -4.30 5.37 -3.78
C ILE A 125 -2.92 5.57 -4.38
N THR A 126 -1.93 4.86 -3.84
CA THR A 126 -0.54 4.95 -4.28
C THR A 126 -0.03 3.57 -4.63
N TRP A 127 0.70 3.46 -5.74
CA TRP A 127 1.44 2.25 -6.07
C TRP A 127 2.93 2.45 -5.83
N GLN A 128 3.61 1.40 -5.38
CA GLN A 128 5.07 1.36 -5.36
C GLN A 128 5.56 0.78 -6.69
N ALA A 129 6.23 1.60 -7.50
CA ALA A 129 6.67 1.29 -8.85
C ALA A 129 8.21 1.33 -8.97
N PHE A 130 8.89 0.43 -8.27
CA PHE A 130 10.36 0.39 -8.23
C PHE A 130 10.95 -0.54 -9.31
N ASN A 131 10.44 -1.75 -9.39
CA ASN A 131 10.98 -2.81 -10.24
C ASN A 131 10.81 -2.51 -11.73
N GLU A 132 11.74 -3.01 -12.52
CA GLU A 132 11.75 -2.97 -13.98
C GLU A 132 11.87 -4.40 -14.52
N PRO A 133 11.56 -4.64 -15.81
CA PRO A 133 11.67 -5.98 -16.40
C PRO A 133 13.02 -6.66 -16.13
N ASP A 134 14.11 -5.88 -16.15
CA ASP A 134 15.49 -6.35 -15.97
C ASP A 134 16.08 -5.96 -14.59
N SER A 135 15.28 -5.38 -13.69
CA SER A 135 15.70 -4.94 -12.35
C SER A 135 14.65 -5.28 -11.29
N GLY A 136 14.88 -6.36 -10.54
CA GLY A 136 13.98 -6.82 -9.48
C GLY A 136 14.63 -6.81 -8.10
N SER A 137 15.42 -7.85 -7.79
CA SER A 137 16.04 -8.03 -6.47
C SER A 137 17.08 -6.96 -6.12
N ASP A 138 17.73 -6.36 -7.12
CA ASP A 138 18.69 -5.28 -6.97
C ASP A 138 18.19 -4.02 -7.67
N PHE A 139 17.38 -3.23 -6.95
CA PHE A 139 16.83 -1.97 -7.46
C PHE A 139 17.89 -0.88 -7.73
N ALA A 140 19.18 -1.13 -7.47
CA ALA A 140 20.22 -0.23 -7.97
C ALA A 140 20.52 -0.45 -9.46
N THR A 141 19.97 -1.48 -10.13
CA THR A 141 20.11 -1.68 -11.59
C THR A 141 19.04 -0.96 -12.40
N VAL A 142 18.13 -0.19 -11.79
CA VAL A 142 17.07 0.50 -12.54
C VAL A 142 17.65 1.42 -13.62
N HIS A 143 16.94 1.52 -14.74
CA HIS A 143 17.32 2.28 -15.92
C HIS A 143 16.34 3.41 -16.26
N THR A 144 15.16 3.45 -15.63
CA THR A 144 14.26 4.62 -15.72
C THR A 144 15.04 5.87 -15.35
N ARG A 145 15.02 6.90 -16.20
CA ARG A 145 15.80 8.13 -16.04
C ARG A 145 14.88 9.27 -15.63
N ALA A 146 15.39 10.15 -14.79
CA ALA A 146 14.79 11.42 -14.44
C ALA A 146 15.80 12.53 -14.77
N ALA A 147 15.73 13.06 -15.98
CA ALA A 147 16.65 14.10 -16.44
C ALA A 147 16.26 15.46 -15.82
N PRO A 148 17.20 16.22 -15.21
CA PRO A 148 16.90 17.55 -14.70
C PRO A 148 16.39 18.48 -15.80
N GLU A 149 15.38 19.26 -15.47
CA GLU A 149 14.82 20.32 -16.31
C GLU A 149 14.47 21.54 -15.46
N GLU A 150 14.24 22.70 -16.07
CA GLU A 150 13.80 23.89 -15.34
C GLU A 150 12.54 23.58 -14.51
N GLY A 151 12.63 23.76 -13.19
CA GLY A 151 11.53 23.53 -12.26
C GLY A 151 11.24 22.06 -11.90
N GLY A 152 12.04 21.10 -12.36
CA GLY A 152 11.83 19.70 -12.01
C GLY A 152 12.61 18.68 -12.83
N TYR A 153 11.93 17.61 -13.25
CA TYR A 153 12.54 16.47 -13.92
C TYR A 153 11.65 15.92 -15.04
N ARG A 154 12.28 15.46 -16.11
CA ARG A 154 11.65 14.67 -17.18
C ARG A 154 11.93 13.18 -16.97
N ILE A 155 10.88 12.40 -16.72
CA ILE A 155 10.96 10.96 -16.45
C ILE A 155 10.67 10.15 -17.72
N ASN A 156 11.58 9.24 -18.04
CA ASN A 156 11.43 8.26 -19.11
C ASN A 156 11.82 6.86 -18.65
N GLY A 157 10.98 5.87 -18.95
CA GLY A 157 11.30 4.48 -18.65
C GLY A 157 10.06 3.61 -18.50
N SER A 158 10.25 2.45 -17.89
CA SER A 158 9.14 1.53 -17.62
C SER A 158 9.36 0.74 -16.35
N LYS A 159 8.27 0.48 -15.64
CA LYS A 159 8.21 -0.34 -14.43
C LYS A 159 7.37 -1.58 -14.68
N ALA A 160 7.68 -2.65 -13.97
CA ALA A 160 7.04 -3.95 -14.13
C ALA A 160 6.83 -4.63 -12.76
N PHE A 161 6.07 -5.73 -12.76
CA PHE A 161 5.75 -6.50 -11.56
C PHE A 161 4.96 -5.69 -10.51
N ILE A 162 4.18 -4.69 -10.94
CA ILE A 162 3.44 -3.81 -10.04
C ILE A 162 2.11 -4.47 -9.67
N THR A 163 1.89 -4.64 -8.37
CA THR A 163 0.68 -5.24 -7.82
C THR A 163 -0.25 -4.12 -7.34
N GLY A 164 -1.41 -3.98 -7.99
CA GLY A 164 -2.36 -2.94 -7.64
C GLY A 164 -3.71 -3.18 -8.29
N ARG A 165 -4.77 -3.34 -7.49
CA ARG A 165 -6.11 -3.69 -8.00
C ARG A 165 -6.98 -2.47 -8.31
N PHE A 166 -6.62 -1.33 -7.73
CA PHE A 166 -7.28 -0.04 -7.93
C PHE A 166 -6.44 0.84 -8.84
N ASP A 167 -7.09 1.72 -9.58
CA ASP A 167 -6.38 2.75 -10.32
C ASP A 167 -5.65 3.69 -9.33
N PRO A 168 -4.34 3.93 -9.50
CA PRO A 168 -3.55 4.76 -8.61
C PRO A 168 -3.81 6.25 -8.88
N ASP A 169 -3.75 7.07 -7.84
CA ASP A 169 -3.62 8.52 -7.97
C ASP A 169 -2.13 8.91 -8.10
N PHE A 170 -1.27 8.20 -7.36
CA PHE A 170 0.17 8.42 -7.37
C PHE A 170 0.97 7.13 -7.52
N MET A 171 2.20 7.26 -7.99
CA MET A 171 3.18 6.19 -8.02
C MET A 171 4.46 6.67 -7.34
N VAL A 172 4.95 5.90 -6.37
CA VAL A 172 6.29 6.08 -5.81
C VAL A 172 7.26 5.33 -6.70
N THR A 173 8.13 6.05 -7.40
CA THR A 173 9.04 5.44 -8.38
C THR A 173 10.49 5.82 -8.14
N LEU A 174 11.40 4.91 -8.49
CA LEU A 174 12.84 5.09 -8.39
C LEU A 174 13.41 5.33 -9.80
N ALA A 175 14.19 6.39 -9.96
CA ALA A 175 14.78 6.74 -11.26
C ALA A 175 16.23 7.22 -11.11
N VAL A 176 17.03 7.02 -12.15
CA VAL A 176 18.40 7.52 -12.29
C VAL A 176 18.37 9.01 -12.58
N THR A 177 18.86 9.82 -11.65
CA THR A 177 18.91 11.28 -11.77
C THR A 177 20.23 11.81 -12.29
N ASP A 178 21.33 11.08 -12.10
CA ASP A 178 22.67 11.45 -12.62
C ASP A 178 23.46 10.20 -13.02
N PRO A 179 23.49 9.83 -14.32
CA PRO A 179 24.11 8.59 -14.77
C PRO A 179 25.64 8.56 -14.61
N GLU A 180 26.29 9.71 -14.38
CA GLU A 180 27.75 9.80 -14.23
C GLU A 180 28.21 9.50 -12.81
N ARG A 181 27.29 9.51 -11.84
CA ARG A 181 27.59 9.18 -10.44
C ARG A 181 27.72 7.67 -10.22
N PRO A 182 28.50 7.26 -9.19
CA PRO A 182 28.54 5.87 -8.78
C PRO A 182 27.13 5.31 -8.53
N ARG A 183 26.96 4.05 -8.91
CA ARG A 183 25.73 3.30 -8.69
C ARG A 183 25.32 3.37 -7.20
N ARG A 184 24.03 3.56 -6.92
CA ARG A 184 23.44 3.87 -5.60
C ARG A 184 23.57 5.32 -5.13
N MET A 185 24.46 6.10 -5.72
CA MET A 185 24.56 7.56 -5.48
C MET A 185 24.04 8.35 -6.68
N ASN A 186 23.18 7.74 -7.49
CA ASN A 186 22.69 8.28 -8.75
C ASN A 186 21.17 8.23 -8.88
N LEU A 187 20.46 7.95 -7.79
CA LEU A 187 19.03 7.67 -7.81
C LEU A 187 18.23 8.77 -7.12
N GLY A 188 16.98 8.96 -7.54
CA GLY A 188 15.96 9.75 -6.86
C GLY A 188 14.67 8.94 -6.71
N VAL A 189 13.94 9.20 -5.62
CA VAL A 189 12.61 8.65 -5.38
C VAL A 189 11.59 9.75 -5.66
N PHE A 190 10.59 9.46 -6.49
CA PHE A 190 9.63 10.43 -6.98
C PHE A 190 8.20 10.01 -6.65
N MET A 191 7.36 10.98 -6.27
CA MET A 191 5.91 10.87 -6.23
C MET A 191 5.34 11.36 -7.56
N VAL A 192 4.97 10.44 -8.45
CA VAL A 192 4.47 10.76 -9.80
C VAL A 192 2.95 10.64 -9.83
N ASP A 193 2.26 11.69 -10.25
CA ASP A 193 0.79 11.63 -10.47
C ASP A 193 0.50 10.73 -11.68
N ALA A 194 -0.39 9.76 -11.48
CA ALA A 194 -0.70 8.74 -12.48
C ALA A 194 -1.52 9.28 -13.67
N ASN A 195 -2.07 10.49 -13.56
CA ASN A 195 -2.83 11.15 -14.60
C ASN A 195 -2.00 12.11 -15.45
N LEU A 196 -0.69 12.25 -15.17
CA LEU A 196 0.17 13.10 -15.99
C LEU A 196 0.24 12.59 -17.44
N PRO A 197 0.24 13.50 -18.44
CA PRO A 197 0.50 13.12 -19.82
C PRO A 197 1.81 12.32 -19.93
N GLY A 198 1.78 11.24 -20.71
CA GLY A 198 2.93 10.34 -20.88
C GLY A 198 2.96 9.16 -19.91
N VAL A 199 2.13 9.15 -18.86
CA VAL A 199 1.92 7.97 -18.02
C VAL A 199 0.95 7.01 -18.70
N SER A 200 1.33 5.74 -18.81
CA SER A 200 0.39 4.69 -19.23
C SER A 200 0.58 3.40 -18.44
N ILE A 201 -0.53 2.72 -18.17
CA ILE A 201 -0.58 1.50 -17.37
C ILE A 201 -1.18 0.37 -18.20
N LYS A 202 -0.50 -0.77 -18.26
CA LYS A 202 -0.98 -1.99 -18.92
C LYS A 202 -1.08 -3.13 -17.93
N THR A 203 -2.23 -3.76 -17.86
CA THR A 203 -2.42 -5.00 -17.10
C THR A 203 -1.91 -6.18 -17.91
N MET A 204 -1.04 -6.99 -17.29
CA MET A 204 -0.52 -8.22 -17.87
C MET A 204 -1.13 -9.40 -17.12
N ARG A 205 -1.79 -10.30 -17.87
CA ARG A 205 -2.25 -11.59 -17.31
C ARG A 205 -1.09 -12.56 -17.29
N MET A 206 -0.82 -13.10 -16.11
CA MET A 206 0.26 -14.03 -15.80
C MET A 206 -0.35 -15.40 -15.47
N LEU A 207 0.49 -16.44 -15.45
CA LEU A 207 0.05 -17.79 -15.07
C LEU A 207 -0.53 -17.84 -13.65
N MET A 208 0.07 -17.07 -12.73
CA MET A 208 -0.29 -17.05 -11.30
C MET A 208 -1.02 -15.76 -10.88
N GLY A 209 -1.65 -15.04 -11.80
CA GLY A 209 -2.43 -13.84 -11.49
C GLY A 209 -2.27 -12.72 -12.51
N SER A 210 -2.29 -11.47 -12.05
CA SER A 210 -2.18 -10.26 -12.88
C SER A 210 -1.23 -9.25 -12.26
N GLU A 211 -0.40 -8.65 -13.10
CA GLU A 211 0.54 -7.57 -12.74
C GLU A 211 0.33 -6.36 -13.64
N ARG A 212 0.98 -5.24 -13.31
CA ARG A 212 0.96 -4.02 -14.13
C ARG A 212 2.34 -3.66 -14.61
N ARG A 213 2.38 -3.19 -15.85
CA ARG A 213 3.49 -2.44 -16.43
C ARG A 213 3.10 -0.98 -16.50
N VAL A 214 3.98 -0.11 -16.02
CA VAL A 214 3.84 1.34 -16.09
C VAL A 214 4.88 1.85 -17.06
N TYR A 215 4.50 2.77 -17.93
CA TYR A 215 5.41 3.44 -18.84
C TYR A 215 5.38 4.94 -18.56
N PHE A 216 6.56 5.54 -18.57
CA PHE A 216 6.77 6.97 -18.50
C PHE A 216 7.39 7.40 -19.82
N ASP A 217 6.65 8.19 -20.59
CA ASP A 217 7.07 8.76 -21.88
C ASP A 217 7.12 10.29 -21.75
N ASP A 218 8.33 10.83 -21.58
CA ASP A 218 8.58 12.27 -21.38
C ASP A 218 7.72 12.95 -20.29
N VAL A 219 7.49 12.26 -19.17
CA VAL A 219 6.64 12.74 -18.08
C VAL A 219 7.36 13.82 -17.28
N PHE A 220 6.85 15.04 -17.29
CA PHE A 220 7.38 16.12 -16.46
C PHE A 220 6.81 16.05 -15.04
N VAL A 221 7.69 16.10 -14.04
CA VAL A 221 7.33 16.25 -12.63
C VAL A 221 8.06 17.45 -12.04
N THR A 222 7.40 18.16 -11.13
CA THR A 222 7.99 19.30 -10.41
C THR A 222 9.03 18.83 -9.39
N ASP A 223 9.91 19.72 -8.99
CA ASP A 223 10.94 19.46 -7.97
C ASP A 223 10.37 18.94 -6.64
N ASP A 224 9.18 19.41 -6.24
CA ASP A 224 8.49 18.98 -5.04
C ASP A 224 7.94 17.54 -5.09
N CYS A 225 7.98 16.89 -6.25
CA CYS A 225 7.74 15.45 -6.39
C CYS A 225 8.95 14.60 -5.99
N LEU A 226 10.17 15.16 -5.92
CA LEU A 226 11.36 14.45 -5.47
C LEU A 226 11.35 14.31 -3.94
N LEU A 227 11.35 13.08 -3.45
CA LEU A 227 11.46 12.81 -2.02
C LEU A 227 12.92 12.94 -1.57
N GLY A 228 13.15 13.86 -0.64
CA GLY A 228 14.47 14.12 -0.07
C GLY A 228 15.44 14.75 -1.07
N PRO A 229 16.74 14.78 -0.74
CA PRO A 229 17.77 15.34 -1.61
C PRO A 229 17.97 14.53 -2.90
N PRO A 230 18.38 15.19 -4.00
CA PRO A 230 18.80 14.48 -5.20
C PRO A 230 19.96 13.53 -4.86
N TYR A 231 19.97 12.37 -5.52
CA TYR A 231 21.02 11.33 -5.41
C TYR A 231 20.97 10.45 -4.16
N GLN A 232 20.04 10.68 -3.23
CA GLN A 232 19.82 9.85 -2.05
C GLN A 232 18.69 8.83 -2.22
N GLY A 233 18.25 8.59 -3.47
CA GLY A 233 17.14 7.69 -3.75
C GLY A 233 17.40 6.25 -3.32
N TRP A 234 18.66 5.82 -3.23
CA TRP A 234 19.01 4.49 -2.74
C TRP A 234 18.68 4.33 -1.25
N GLU A 235 19.18 5.23 -0.40
CA GLU A 235 18.96 5.20 1.05
C GLU A 235 17.47 5.33 1.37
N ILE A 236 16.77 6.21 0.66
CA ILE A 236 15.33 6.40 0.81
C ILE A 236 14.59 5.12 0.42
N ALA A 237 14.89 4.53 -0.74
CA ALA A 237 14.28 3.28 -1.17
C ALA A 237 14.57 2.13 -0.19
N GLN A 238 15.77 2.04 0.37
CA GLN A 238 16.08 1.06 1.42
C GLN A 238 15.19 1.24 2.64
N SER A 239 14.99 2.47 3.12
CA SER A 239 14.12 2.73 4.26
C SER A 239 12.66 2.31 4.02
N ILE A 240 12.17 2.41 2.79
CA ILE A 240 10.84 1.91 2.39
C ILE A 240 10.81 0.38 2.50
N ILE A 241 11.78 -0.30 1.87
CA ILE A 241 11.85 -1.77 1.86
C ILE A 241 12.08 -2.35 3.27
N GLU A 242 12.84 -1.67 4.12
CA GLU A 242 13.05 -2.07 5.52
C GLU A 242 11.74 -1.99 6.32
N ALA A 243 10.94 -0.94 6.10
CA ALA A 243 9.63 -0.83 6.71
C ALA A 243 8.70 -1.98 6.29
N GLU A 244 8.76 -2.42 5.03
CA GLU A 244 8.01 -3.59 4.53
C GLU A 244 8.42 -4.91 5.21
N ARG A 245 9.70 -5.08 5.53
CA ARG A 245 10.29 -6.36 5.99
C ARG A 245 10.24 -6.60 7.49
N GLY A 246 9.67 -5.69 8.27
CA GLY A 246 9.62 -5.88 9.73
C GLY A 246 9.01 -4.75 10.55
N GLY A 247 8.62 -3.62 9.95
CA GLY A 247 7.98 -2.51 10.69
C GLY A 247 6.55 -2.81 11.13
N THR A 248 5.84 -3.69 10.41
CA THR A 248 4.51 -4.18 10.78
C THR A 248 4.49 -5.69 10.60
N ALA A 249 4.54 -6.44 11.71
CA ALA A 249 4.43 -7.89 11.68
C ALA A 249 3.01 -8.30 11.24
N PHE A 250 2.74 -8.28 9.94
CA PHE A 250 1.65 -9.05 9.38
C PHE A 250 2.06 -10.52 9.43
N ARG A 251 1.77 -11.19 10.56
CA ARG A 251 1.51 -12.62 10.46
C ARG A 251 0.29 -12.76 9.57
N ILE A 252 0.52 -13.14 8.32
CA ILE A 252 -0.45 -13.92 7.57
C ILE A 252 -0.66 -15.14 8.46
N SER A 253 -1.78 -15.19 9.17
CA SER A 253 -2.14 -16.39 9.91
C SER A 253 -2.41 -17.46 8.85
N GLU A 254 -1.52 -18.43 8.73
CA GLU A 254 -1.80 -19.68 8.01
C GLU A 254 -3.03 -20.40 8.60
N ASP A 255 -3.49 -19.97 9.78
CA ASP A 255 -4.68 -20.41 10.49
C ASP A 255 -5.94 -20.41 9.62
N GLY A 256 -6.14 -19.44 8.72
CA GLY A 256 -7.34 -19.42 7.87
C GLY A 256 -7.41 -20.60 6.90
N THR A 257 -6.28 -20.98 6.30
CA THR A 257 -6.20 -22.16 5.42
C THR A 257 -6.37 -23.43 6.23
N ILE A 258 -5.70 -23.53 7.38
CA ILE A 258 -5.79 -24.69 8.27
C ILE A 258 -7.22 -24.87 8.80
N GLU A 259 -7.87 -23.81 9.26
CA GLU A 259 -9.26 -23.83 9.73
C GLU A 259 -10.25 -24.12 8.60
N SER A 260 -10.02 -23.61 7.38
CA SER A 260 -10.86 -23.96 6.23
C SER A 260 -10.76 -25.44 5.87
N ILE A 261 -9.55 -26.01 5.90
CA ILE A 261 -9.31 -27.43 5.67
C ILE A 261 -9.95 -28.23 6.80
N TYR A 262 -9.80 -27.79 8.04
CA TYR A 262 -10.36 -28.47 9.20
C TYR A 262 -11.90 -28.46 9.20
N SER A 263 -12.50 -27.33 8.82
CA SER A 263 -13.95 -27.18 8.64
C SER A 263 -14.47 -28.06 7.51
N TYR A 264 -13.78 -28.08 6.37
CA TYR A 264 -14.10 -28.96 5.25
C TYR A 264 -14.03 -30.44 5.66
N LEU A 265 -12.94 -30.87 6.29
CA LEU A 265 -12.76 -32.25 6.76
C LEU A 265 -13.84 -32.67 7.78
N ARG A 266 -14.26 -31.76 8.67
CA ARG A 266 -15.37 -32.01 9.59
C ARG A 266 -16.70 -32.19 8.87
N SER A 267 -16.98 -31.36 7.86
CA SER A 267 -18.22 -31.45 7.08
C SER A 267 -18.34 -32.78 6.31
N GLN A 268 -17.23 -33.31 5.79
CA GLN A 268 -17.19 -34.57 5.07
C GLN A 268 -17.35 -35.80 5.99
N ARG A 269 -16.96 -35.67 7.26
CA ARG A 269 -17.09 -36.75 8.25
C ARG A 269 -18.55 -36.93 8.71
N SER A 270 -19.31 -35.84 8.82
CA SER A 270 -20.74 -35.88 9.13
C SER A 270 -21.61 -36.48 8.01
N GLU A 271 -21.15 -36.48 6.75
CA GLU A 271 -21.87 -37.08 5.62
C GLU A 271 -21.65 -38.60 5.48
N GLN A 272 -20.63 -39.17 6.14
CA GLN A 272 -20.34 -40.61 6.11
C GLN A 272 -20.98 -41.40 7.25
N ASP A 273 -21.44 -40.72 8.31
CA ASP A 273 -22.04 -41.33 9.50
C ASP A 273 -23.60 -41.27 9.51
N GLY A 274 -24.23 -40.95 8.36
CA GLY A 274 -25.69 -40.93 8.15
C GLY A 274 -26.13 -41.82 6.99
#